data_AF-A0A9N8R5N7-F1
#
_entry.id   AF-A0A9N8R5N7-F1
#
_cell.length_a   1.000
_cell.length_b   1.000
_cell.length_c   1.000
_cell.angle_alpha   90.00
_cell.angle_beta   90.00
_cell.angle_gamma   90.00
#
_symmetry.space_group_name_H-M   'P 1'
#
loop_
_entity.id
_entity.type
_entity.pdbx_description
1 polymer ?
#
loop_
_entity_poly.entity_id
_entity_poly.type
_entity_poly.pdbx_seq_one_letter_code
_entity_poly.pdbx_strand_id
1 'polypeptide(L)'
;MVQDVSKRFEEKGIALLDAPVSGGPSGTRSGKLAIYVGGDPKVFEIHKKVLDSIGDRVIYVGPVGAGNTAKIVHNLISLVSRMAIAEGMSLGIKAGLDPLELWNAVRQGAIGRARTLDLVASQYLQSSYDPPSFALRLAYKDFNLALDLARQYGVPMKQANVAYEDYTAALERGWSELDSRSPMQLQNERAGVTVKASAEDVQKMLERG
;
A
#
# COMPACT_ATOMS: atom_id res chain seq x y z
N MET A 1 11.40 1.48 -22.82
CA MET A 1 10.61 0.85 -21.73
C MET A 1 10.47 -0.64 -22.01
N VAL A 2 10.04 -1.47 -21.04
CA VAL A 2 9.98 -2.94 -21.23
C VAL A 2 9.03 -3.34 -22.37
N GLN A 3 8.01 -2.54 -22.64
CA GLN A 3 7.12 -2.70 -23.78
C GLN A 3 7.85 -2.55 -25.13
N ASP A 4 8.82 -1.64 -25.24
CA ASP A 4 9.61 -1.47 -26.47
C ASP A 4 10.55 -2.66 -26.69
N VAL A 5 11.06 -3.24 -25.60
CA VAL A 5 11.85 -4.46 -25.65
C VAL A 5 10.97 -5.63 -26.07
N SER A 6 9.75 -5.74 -25.53
CA SER A 6 8.77 -6.77 -25.92
C SER A 6 8.51 -6.78 -27.43
N LYS A 7 8.24 -5.62 -28.03
CA LYS A 7 7.98 -5.49 -29.47
C LYS A 7 9.13 -6.04 -30.32
N ARG A 8 10.38 -5.75 -29.94
CA ARG A 8 11.58 -6.25 -30.63
C ARG A 8 11.77 -7.76 -30.48
N PHE A 9 11.27 -8.34 -29.40
CA PHE A 9 11.30 -9.79 -29.16
C PHE A 9 10.17 -10.48 -29.94
N GLU A 10 8.99 -9.86 -29.99
CA GLU A 10 7.84 -10.31 -30.78
C GLU A 10 8.15 -10.36 -32.29
N GLU A 11 8.87 -9.37 -32.83
CA GLU A 11 9.39 -9.38 -34.21
C GLU A 11 10.25 -10.62 -34.54
N LYS A 12 10.80 -11.28 -33.51
CA LYS A 12 11.62 -12.49 -33.60
C LYS A 12 10.87 -13.75 -33.15
N GLY A 13 9.57 -13.65 -32.86
CA GLY A 13 8.77 -14.76 -32.34
C GLY A 13 9.12 -15.16 -30.90
N ILE A 14 9.71 -14.27 -30.10
CA ILE A 14 10.11 -14.52 -28.72
C ILE A 14 9.13 -13.83 -27.77
N ALA A 15 8.56 -14.60 -26.83
CA ALA A 15 7.74 -14.04 -25.77
C ALA A 15 8.60 -13.45 -24.64
N LEU A 16 8.13 -12.36 -24.03
CA LEU A 16 8.78 -11.69 -22.91
C LEU A 16 7.84 -11.62 -21.70
N LEU A 17 8.36 -11.98 -20.53
CA LEU A 17 7.72 -11.73 -19.24
C LEU A 17 8.58 -10.74 -18.44
N ASP A 18 8.00 -9.65 -17.94
CA ASP A 18 8.66 -8.80 -16.95
C ASP A 18 8.31 -9.28 -15.55
N ALA A 19 9.32 -9.74 -14.80
CA ALA A 19 9.15 -10.45 -13.54
C ALA A 19 10.01 -9.84 -12.40
N PRO A 20 9.87 -8.55 -12.05
CA PRO A 20 10.59 -7.97 -10.92
C PRO A 20 10.25 -8.66 -9.60
N VAL A 21 11.21 -8.62 -8.67
CA VAL A 21 11.15 -9.36 -7.41
C VAL A 21 11.08 -8.46 -6.17
N SER A 22 10.54 -8.98 -5.08
CA SER A 22 10.52 -8.41 -3.74
C SER A 22 10.94 -9.47 -2.71
N GLY A 23 11.62 -9.07 -1.65
CA GLY A 23 12.16 -9.98 -0.62
C GLY A 23 13.64 -9.76 -0.27
N GLY A 24 14.37 -9.04 -1.13
CA GLY A 24 15.78 -8.68 -0.89
C GLY A 24 16.71 -9.89 -0.75
N PRO A 25 17.94 -9.70 -0.24
CA PRO A 25 18.93 -10.78 -0.15
C PRO A 25 18.49 -11.98 0.70
N SER A 26 17.66 -11.77 1.72
CA SER A 26 17.09 -12.84 2.54
C SER A 26 16.07 -13.67 1.75
N GLY A 27 15.20 -13.03 0.97
CA GLY A 27 14.26 -13.73 0.08
C GLY A 27 15.00 -14.51 -1.01
N THR A 28 16.04 -13.94 -1.61
CA THR A 28 16.88 -14.63 -2.60
C THR A 28 17.54 -15.88 -2.03
N ARG A 29 18.11 -15.80 -0.82
CA ARG A 29 18.76 -16.96 -0.16
C ARG A 29 17.78 -18.05 0.24
N SER A 30 16.55 -17.68 0.59
CA SER A 30 15.54 -18.64 1.05
C SER A 30 14.64 -19.18 -0.06
N GLY A 31 14.76 -18.67 -1.30
CA GLY A 31 13.85 -18.98 -2.41
C GLY A 31 12.43 -18.44 -2.20
N LYS A 32 12.25 -17.47 -1.29
CA LYS A 32 10.96 -16.88 -0.90
C LYS A 32 10.80 -15.47 -1.42
N LEU A 33 11.02 -15.30 -2.72
CA LEU A 33 10.76 -14.05 -3.41
C LEU A 33 9.28 -13.92 -3.76
N ALA A 34 8.76 -12.69 -3.61
CA ALA A 34 7.56 -12.29 -4.32
C ALA A 34 7.96 -11.83 -5.72
N ILE A 35 7.27 -12.34 -6.74
CA ILE A 35 7.56 -12.07 -8.15
C ILE A 35 6.30 -11.54 -8.79
N TYR A 36 6.34 -10.31 -9.29
CA TYR A 36 5.21 -9.69 -9.99
C TYR A 36 5.42 -9.87 -11.48
N VAL A 37 4.55 -10.60 -12.16
CA VAL A 37 4.76 -11.02 -13.55
C VAL A 37 3.79 -10.28 -14.47
N GLY A 38 4.33 -9.54 -15.42
CA GLY A 38 3.62 -9.00 -16.57
C GLY A 38 3.95 -9.78 -17.84
N GLY A 39 2.95 -10.03 -18.70
CA GLY A 39 3.15 -10.66 -20.00
C GLY A 39 1.94 -11.36 -20.57
N ASP A 40 2.15 -12.28 -21.51
CA ASP A 40 1.08 -13.17 -21.99
C ASP A 40 0.73 -14.19 -20.89
N PRO A 41 -0.54 -14.31 -20.47
CA PRO A 41 -0.94 -15.26 -19.43
C PRO A 41 -0.63 -16.72 -19.78
N LYS A 42 -0.69 -17.11 -21.07
CA LYS A 42 -0.34 -18.49 -21.49
C LYS A 42 1.14 -18.76 -21.30
N VAL A 43 1.99 -17.78 -21.64
CA VAL A 43 3.44 -17.85 -21.44
C VAL A 43 3.77 -17.89 -19.95
N PHE A 44 3.08 -17.08 -19.15
CA PHE A 44 3.19 -17.15 -17.70
C PHE A 44 2.87 -18.54 -17.16
N GLU A 45 1.73 -19.14 -17.54
CA GLU A 45 1.34 -20.48 -17.05
C GLU A 45 2.36 -21.57 -17.44
N ILE A 46 2.88 -21.54 -18.67
CA ILE A 46 3.92 -22.47 -19.14
C ILE A 46 5.20 -22.36 -18.28
N HIS A 47 5.60 -21.14 -17.94
CA HIS A 47 6.85 -20.88 -17.21
C HIS A 47 6.68 -20.73 -15.70
N LYS A 48 5.45 -20.85 -15.17
CA LYS A 48 5.14 -20.63 -13.76
C LYS A 48 5.99 -21.49 -12.84
N LYS A 49 6.20 -22.77 -13.18
CA LYS A 49 7.04 -23.69 -12.38
C LYS A 49 8.48 -23.22 -12.22
N VAL A 50 9.05 -22.56 -13.23
CA VAL A 50 10.40 -22.00 -13.16
C VAL A 50 10.42 -20.82 -12.19
N LEU A 51 9.42 -19.94 -12.27
CA LEU A 51 9.29 -18.81 -11.36
C LEU A 51 9.05 -19.26 -9.91
N ASP A 52 8.23 -20.30 -9.71
CA ASP A 52 7.95 -20.89 -8.39
C ASP A 52 9.22 -21.52 -7.76
N SER A 53 10.25 -21.85 -8.55
CA SER A 53 11.51 -22.40 -8.02
C SER A 53 12.37 -21.37 -7.29
N ILE A 54 12.11 -20.08 -7.51
CA ILE A 54 12.87 -18.97 -6.92
C ILE A 54 11.99 -18.03 -6.07
N GLY A 55 10.68 -18.28 -6.01
CA GLY A 55 9.73 -17.46 -5.27
C GLY A 55 8.56 -18.26 -4.70
N ASP A 56 8.12 -17.88 -3.50
CA ASP A 56 6.94 -18.46 -2.85
C ASP A 56 5.67 -17.64 -3.11
N ARG A 57 5.80 -16.48 -3.75
CA ARG A 57 4.70 -15.55 -4.09
C ARG A 57 4.82 -15.08 -5.54
N VAL A 58 4.61 -15.98 -6.49
CA VAL A 58 4.58 -15.67 -7.92
C VAL A 58 3.17 -15.23 -8.34
N ILE A 59 3.05 -13.98 -8.78
CA ILE A 59 1.76 -13.32 -9.00
C ILE A 59 1.73 -12.74 -10.41
N TYR A 60 0.82 -13.22 -11.25
CA TYR A 60 0.51 -12.57 -12.52
C TYR A 60 -0.31 -11.30 -12.28
N VAL A 61 0.16 -10.17 -12.79
CA VAL A 61 -0.42 -8.85 -12.52
C VAL A 61 -0.91 -8.13 -13.78
N GLY A 62 -0.76 -8.72 -14.97
CA GLY A 62 -1.32 -8.18 -16.21
C GLY A 62 -0.40 -8.32 -17.42
N PRO A 63 -0.59 -7.49 -18.46
CA PRO A 63 0.21 -7.54 -19.69
C PRO A 63 1.65 -7.06 -19.45
N VAL A 64 2.50 -7.14 -20.47
CA VAL A 64 3.90 -6.70 -20.40
C VAL A 64 4.01 -5.27 -19.86
N GLY A 65 4.86 -5.09 -18.85
CA GLY A 65 5.06 -3.85 -18.10
C GLY A 65 4.25 -3.76 -16.82
N ALA A 66 3.24 -4.60 -16.62
CA ALA A 66 2.45 -4.62 -15.39
C ALA A 66 3.28 -5.07 -14.18
N GLY A 67 4.20 -6.04 -14.36
CA GLY A 67 5.10 -6.50 -13.30
C GLY A 67 5.95 -5.35 -12.76
N ASN A 68 6.65 -4.64 -13.66
CA ASN A 68 7.45 -3.46 -13.33
C ASN A 68 6.61 -2.35 -12.69
N THR A 69 5.43 -2.07 -13.24
CA THR A 69 4.53 -1.04 -12.68
C THR A 69 4.10 -1.41 -11.27
N ALA A 70 3.67 -2.64 -11.03
CA ALA A 70 3.29 -3.13 -9.70
C ALA A 70 4.45 -3.01 -8.71
N LYS A 71 5.68 -3.35 -9.14
CA LYS A 71 6.87 -3.20 -8.29
C LYS A 71 7.15 -1.74 -7.92
N ILE A 72 7.00 -0.82 -8.87
CA ILE A 72 7.19 0.61 -8.62
C ILE A 72 6.15 1.13 -7.63
N VAL A 73 4.88 0.77 -7.79
CA VAL A 73 3.80 1.12 -6.86
C VAL A 73 4.10 0.57 -5.45
N HIS A 74 4.46 -0.71 -5.34
CA HIS A 74 4.84 -1.32 -4.06
C HIS A 74 5.99 -0.55 -3.38
N ASN A 75 7.06 -0.23 -4.13
CA ASN A 75 8.20 0.47 -3.59
C ASN A 75 7.85 1.90 -3.16
N LEU A 76 7.06 2.63 -3.95
CA LEU A 76 6.62 3.98 -3.61
C LEU A 76 5.84 4.00 -2.29
N ILE A 77 4.82 3.14 -2.15
CA ILE A 77 4.03 3.01 -0.91
C ILE A 77 4.98 2.73 0.27
N SER A 78 5.86 1.73 0.10
CA SER A 78 6.80 1.32 1.13
C SER A 78 7.75 2.46 1.57
N LEU A 79 8.25 3.27 0.63
CA LEU A 79 9.16 4.38 0.92
C LEU A 79 8.46 5.52 1.67
N VAL A 80 7.26 5.91 1.23
CA VAL A 80 6.49 6.99 1.88
C VAL A 80 6.02 6.56 3.27
N SER A 81 5.51 5.33 3.43
CA SER A 81 5.08 4.82 4.74
C SER A 81 6.22 4.80 5.77
N ARG A 82 7.47 4.54 5.36
CA ARG A 82 8.62 4.60 6.28
C ARG A 82 8.86 6.01 6.83
N MET A 83 8.60 7.04 6.03
CA MET A 83 8.71 8.43 6.49
C MET A 83 7.62 8.76 7.52
N ALA A 84 6.39 8.29 7.32
CA ALA A 84 5.32 8.45 8.31
C ALA A 84 5.64 7.71 9.63
N ILE A 85 6.21 6.49 9.55
CA ILE A 85 6.69 5.76 10.73
C ILE A 85 7.78 6.55 11.45
N ALA A 86 8.74 7.14 10.71
CA ALA A 86 9.80 7.93 11.30
C ALA A 86 9.24 9.16 12.07
N GLU A 87 8.26 9.86 11.50
CA GLU A 87 7.59 10.98 12.19
C GLU A 87 6.91 10.52 13.49
N GLY A 88 6.07 9.48 13.44
CA GLY A 88 5.39 8.95 14.62
C GLY A 88 6.32 8.42 15.72
N MET A 89 7.37 7.68 15.33
CA MET A 89 8.37 7.19 16.29
C MET A 89 9.15 8.33 16.92
N SER A 90 9.58 9.32 16.14
CA SER A 90 10.31 10.48 16.65
C SER A 90 9.47 11.32 17.62
N LEU A 91 8.16 11.41 17.38
CA LEU A 91 7.21 12.07 18.27
C LEU A 91 7.16 11.39 19.65
N GLY A 92 6.94 10.08 19.68
CA GLY A 92 6.90 9.35 20.95
C GLY A 92 8.24 9.38 21.69
N ILE A 93 9.37 9.25 20.99
CA ILE A 93 10.70 9.33 21.60
C ILE A 93 10.96 10.72 22.20
N LYS A 94 10.59 11.80 21.48
CA LYS A 94 10.69 13.17 22.00
C LYS A 94 9.75 13.44 23.18
N ALA A 95 8.62 12.74 23.23
CA ALA A 95 7.71 12.73 24.37
C ALA A 95 8.21 11.90 25.57
N GLY A 96 9.41 11.30 25.48
CA GLY A 96 10.06 10.61 26.58
C GLY A 96 9.83 9.09 26.61
N LEU A 97 9.24 8.51 25.58
CA LEU A 97 9.09 7.06 25.49
C LEU A 97 10.41 6.39 25.06
N ASP A 98 10.69 5.23 25.65
CA ASP A 98 11.77 4.36 25.17
C ASP A 98 11.48 3.88 23.73
N PRO A 99 12.46 3.91 22.81
CA PRO A 99 12.25 3.52 21.42
C PRO A 99 11.76 2.07 21.21
N LEU A 100 12.25 1.12 22.02
CA LEU A 100 11.88 -0.29 21.89
C LEU A 100 10.50 -0.56 22.46
N GLU A 101 10.18 0.05 23.60
CA GLU A 101 8.85 -0.07 24.20
C GLU A 101 7.78 0.60 23.32
N LEU A 102 8.06 1.78 22.76
CA LEU A 102 7.17 2.44 21.81
C LEU A 102 6.96 1.57 20.57
N TRP A 103 8.04 1.05 19.98
CA TRP A 103 7.95 0.19 18.81
C TRP A 103 7.12 -1.06 19.12
N ASN A 104 7.36 -1.71 20.26
CA ASN A 104 6.63 -2.90 20.68
C ASN A 104 5.14 -2.59 20.87
N ALA A 105 4.80 -1.50 21.56
CA ALA A 105 3.41 -1.08 21.77
C ALA A 105 2.67 -0.82 20.44
N VAL A 106 3.27 -0.02 19.54
CA VAL A 106 2.67 0.31 18.24
C VAL A 106 2.53 -0.92 17.35
N ARG A 107 3.52 -1.82 17.36
CA ARG A 107 3.49 -3.12 16.66
C ARG A 107 2.29 -3.97 17.07
N GLN A 108 1.85 -3.91 18.33
CA GLN A 108 0.71 -4.71 18.81
C GLN A 108 -0.65 -4.05 18.53
N GLY A 109 -0.65 -2.77 18.14
CA GLY A 109 -1.84 -2.04 17.73
C GLY A 109 -2.44 -2.55 16.42
N ALA A 110 -3.64 -2.06 16.07
CA ALA A 110 -4.37 -2.49 14.88
C ALA A 110 -3.53 -2.41 13.59
N ILE A 111 -2.79 -1.30 13.40
CA ILE A 111 -1.94 -1.10 12.22
C ILE A 111 -0.71 -2.02 12.19
N GLY A 112 -0.18 -2.41 13.36
CA GLY A 112 1.00 -3.26 13.46
C GLY A 112 0.69 -4.76 13.35
N ARG A 113 -0.52 -5.17 13.73
CA ARG A 113 -1.00 -6.56 13.59
C ARG A 113 -1.56 -6.87 12.22
N ALA A 114 -2.11 -5.88 11.52
CA ALA A 114 -2.64 -6.06 10.18
C ALA A 114 -1.53 -6.07 9.12
N ARG A 115 -1.74 -6.78 8.01
CA ARG A 115 -0.97 -6.53 6.79
C ARG A 115 -1.39 -5.15 6.28
N THR A 116 -0.44 -4.25 6.07
CA THR A 116 -0.72 -2.83 5.78
C THR A 116 -1.67 -2.63 4.60
N LEU A 117 -1.56 -3.46 3.55
CA LEU A 117 -2.43 -3.36 2.37
C LEU A 117 -3.82 -3.97 2.57
N ASP A 118 -4.04 -4.80 3.58
CA ASP A 118 -5.37 -5.36 3.85
C ASP A 118 -6.32 -4.27 4.41
N LEU A 119 -5.77 -3.20 5.00
CA LEU A 119 -6.52 -2.06 5.53
C LEU A 119 -7.33 -1.31 4.47
N VAL A 120 -6.93 -1.41 3.19
CA VAL A 120 -7.62 -0.74 2.08
C VAL A 120 -8.64 -1.66 1.39
N ALA A 121 -8.68 -2.95 1.73
CA ALA A 121 -9.49 -3.94 1.01
C ALA A 121 -11.00 -3.71 1.19
N SER A 122 -11.47 -3.50 2.42
CA SER A 122 -12.91 -3.49 2.71
C SER A 122 -13.60 -2.14 2.43
N GLN A 123 -12.88 -1.01 2.41
CA GLN A 123 -13.48 0.31 2.24
C GLN A 123 -12.99 1.01 0.98
N TYR A 124 -11.67 1.16 0.82
CA TYR A 124 -11.11 1.88 -0.32
C TYR A 124 -11.31 1.13 -1.64
N LEU A 125 -10.98 -0.17 -1.72
CA LEU A 125 -11.19 -0.94 -2.94
C LEU A 125 -12.68 -1.07 -3.30
N GLN A 126 -13.56 -1.15 -2.30
CA GLN A 126 -15.01 -1.26 -2.52
C GLN A 126 -15.69 0.10 -2.75
N SER A 127 -14.97 1.21 -2.54
CA SER A 127 -15.51 2.57 -2.48
C SER A 127 -16.75 2.68 -1.58
N SER A 128 -16.71 1.99 -0.44
CA SER A 128 -17.79 1.95 0.55
C SER A 128 -17.28 2.50 1.87
N TYR A 129 -17.92 3.55 2.38
CA TYR A 129 -17.49 4.26 3.59
C TYR A 129 -18.59 4.40 4.64
N ASP A 130 -19.75 3.77 4.41
CA ASP A 130 -20.91 3.75 5.29
C ASP A 130 -21.45 2.30 5.37
N PRO A 131 -21.57 1.69 6.57
CA PRO A 131 -21.22 2.23 7.89
C PRO A 131 -19.71 2.36 8.13
N PRO A 132 -19.27 3.31 8.98
CA PRO A 132 -17.86 3.47 9.32
C PRO A 132 -17.38 2.35 10.26
N SER A 133 -16.19 1.81 10.00
CA SER A 133 -15.44 1.04 11.01
C SER A 133 -14.82 1.96 12.06
N PHE A 134 -14.43 3.17 11.63
CA PHE A 134 -13.99 4.26 12.50
C PHE A 134 -14.38 5.58 11.84
N ALA A 135 -15.22 6.39 12.49
CA ALA A 135 -15.76 7.62 11.89
C ALA A 135 -14.66 8.67 11.65
N LEU A 136 -14.75 9.38 10.52
CA LEU A 136 -13.79 10.42 10.14
C LEU A 136 -13.63 11.50 11.20
N ARG A 137 -14.72 11.93 11.84
CA ARG A 137 -14.65 12.93 12.94
C ARG A 137 -13.80 12.46 14.12
N LEU A 138 -13.78 11.17 14.42
CA LEU A 138 -12.96 10.62 15.50
C LEU A 138 -11.50 10.56 15.09
N ALA A 139 -11.21 10.12 13.87
CA ALA A 139 -9.87 10.14 13.31
C ALA A 139 -9.30 11.56 13.27
N TYR A 140 -10.10 12.55 12.86
CA TYR A 140 -9.69 13.95 12.83
C TYR A 140 -9.35 14.50 14.23
N LYS A 141 -10.16 14.15 15.23
CA LYS A 141 -9.87 14.50 16.63
C LYS A 141 -8.53 13.93 17.07
N ASP A 142 -8.27 12.65 16.80
CA ASP A 142 -7.00 12.01 17.18
C ASP A 142 -5.80 12.58 16.38
N PHE A 143 -6.01 12.98 15.13
CA PHE A 143 -5.01 13.67 14.31
C PHE A 143 -4.61 15.02 14.95
N ASN A 144 -5.59 15.81 15.41
CA ASN A 144 -5.30 17.06 16.11
C ASN A 144 -4.47 16.85 17.37
N LEU A 145 -4.82 15.83 18.18
CA LEU A 145 -4.04 15.48 19.38
C LEU A 145 -2.57 15.15 19.03
N ALA A 146 -2.35 14.40 17.95
CA ALA A 146 -1.00 14.08 17.50
C ALA A 146 -0.21 15.32 17.06
N LEU A 147 -0.83 16.24 16.31
CA LEU A 147 -0.17 17.49 15.86
C LEU A 147 0.05 18.49 17.01
N ASP A 148 -0.86 18.55 17.99
CA ASP A 148 -0.67 19.32 19.22
C ASP A 148 0.52 18.81 20.01
N LEU A 149 0.61 17.49 20.19
CA LEU A 149 1.75 16.85 20.85
C LEU A 149 3.06 17.13 20.12
N ALA A 150 3.04 17.06 18.78
CA ALA A 150 4.22 17.37 17.97
C ALA A 150 4.67 18.82 18.14
N ARG A 151 3.73 19.78 18.20
CA ARG A 151 4.04 21.18 18.51
C ARG A 151 4.65 21.32 19.89
N GLN A 152 4.09 20.66 20.90
CA GLN A 152 4.60 20.70 22.27
C GLN A 152 6.06 20.23 22.36
N TYR A 153 6.41 19.17 21.63
CA TYR A 153 7.76 18.58 21.66
C TYR A 153 8.69 19.06 20.53
N GLY A 154 8.25 20.02 19.71
CA GLY A 154 9.05 20.57 18.61
C GLY A 154 9.41 19.54 17.53
N VAL A 155 8.51 18.62 17.23
CA VAL A 155 8.71 17.53 16.27
C VAL A 155 8.17 17.94 14.89
N PRO A 156 8.98 17.91 13.83
CA PRO A 156 8.50 18.22 12.48
C PRO A 156 7.64 17.08 11.92
N MET A 157 6.44 17.42 11.44
CA MET A 157 5.44 16.46 10.96
C MET A 157 5.08 16.72 9.49
N LYS A 158 6.06 16.64 8.58
CA LYS A 158 5.86 17.02 7.18
C LYS A 158 4.80 16.16 6.48
N GLN A 159 4.90 14.84 6.59
CA GLN A 159 3.95 13.92 5.96
C GLN A 159 2.59 14.02 6.66
N ALA A 160 2.58 14.08 7.99
CA ALA A 160 1.34 14.18 8.74
C ALA A 160 0.58 15.49 8.45
N ASN A 161 1.28 16.61 8.25
CA ASN A 161 0.63 17.88 7.90
C ASN A 161 -0.04 17.83 6.52
N VAL A 162 0.61 17.23 5.50
CA VAL A 162 -0.01 17.05 4.18
C VAL A 162 -1.24 16.13 4.26
N ALA A 163 -1.16 15.05 5.04
CA ALA A 163 -2.31 14.19 5.26
C ALA A 163 -3.43 14.90 6.05
N TYR A 164 -3.08 15.75 7.01
CA TYR A 164 -4.06 16.53 7.77
C TYR A 164 -4.91 17.44 6.87
N GLU A 165 -4.30 18.08 5.86
CA GLU A 165 -5.01 18.89 4.87
C GLU A 165 -6.09 18.08 4.13
N ASP A 166 -5.79 16.85 3.71
CA ASP A 166 -6.77 15.96 3.06
C ASP A 166 -7.91 15.58 4.02
N TYR A 167 -7.62 15.35 5.30
CA TYR A 167 -8.65 15.05 6.31
C TYR A 167 -9.53 16.27 6.60
N THR A 168 -8.98 17.47 6.66
CA THR A 168 -9.74 18.72 6.79
C THR A 168 -10.65 18.92 5.58
N ALA A 169 -10.13 18.78 4.35
CA ALA A 169 -10.91 18.91 3.14
C ALA A 169 -12.07 17.89 3.06
N ALA A 170 -11.86 16.67 3.56
CA ALA A 170 -12.92 15.66 3.66
C ALA A 170 -14.01 16.07 4.67
N LEU A 171 -13.65 16.67 5.80
CA LEU A 171 -14.63 17.20 6.75
C LEU A 171 -15.45 18.35 6.18
N GLU A 172 -14.82 19.27 5.44
CA GLU A 172 -15.50 20.39 4.78
C GLU A 172 -16.52 19.94 3.73
N ARG A 173 -16.34 18.72 3.19
CA ARG A 173 -17.30 18.05 2.30
C ARG A 173 -18.45 17.36 3.03
N GLY A 174 -18.52 17.46 4.36
CA GLY A 174 -19.56 16.85 5.16
C GLY A 174 -19.37 15.35 5.42
N TRP A 175 -18.18 14.79 5.16
CA TRP A 175 -17.92 13.33 5.31
C TRP A 175 -17.64 12.89 6.75
N SER A 176 -17.99 13.71 7.74
CA SER A 176 -17.68 13.51 9.16
C SER A 176 -18.12 12.15 9.74
N GLU A 177 -19.27 11.65 9.30
CA GLU A 177 -19.82 10.35 9.74
C GLU A 177 -19.43 9.17 8.83
N LEU A 178 -18.76 9.44 7.70
CA LEU A 178 -18.18 8.37 6.88
C LEU A 178 -16.95 7.78 7.55
N ASP A 179 -16.50 6.63 7.05
CA ASP A 179 -15.28 6.00 7.51
C ASP A 179 -14.06 6.91 7.35
N SER A 180 -13.12 6.80 8.29
CA SER A 180 -11.85 7.54 8.36
C SER A 180 -10.94 7.38 7.14
N ARG A 181 -11.24 6.43 6.24
CA ARG A 181 -10.57 6.25 4.94
C ARG A 181 -11.24 7.03 3.80
N SER A 182 -12.40 7.65 4.02
CA SER A 182 -13.07 8.50 3.03
C SER A 182 -12.19 9.62 2.44
N PRO A 183 -11.21 10.23 3.15
CA PRO A 183 -10.29 11.20 2.55
C PRO A 183 -9.46 10.63 1.39
N MET A 184 -9.25 9.31 1.34
CA MET A 184 -8.52 8.67 0.23
C MET A 184 -9.19 8.90 -1.14
N GLN A 185 -10.50 9.18 -1.16
CA GLN A 185 -11.22 9.53 -2.39
C GLN A 185 -10.69 10.82 -3.04
N LEU A 186 -10.15 11.77 -2.25
CA LEU A 186 -9.57 12.99 -2.78
C LEU A 186 -8.35 12.70 -3.67
N GLN A 187 -7.57 11.65 -3.35
CA GLN A 187 -6.49 11.20 -4.24
C GLN A 187 -7.02 10.62 -5.55
N ASN A 188 -8.12 9.88 -5.50
CA ASN A 188 -8.75 9.31 -6.70
C ASN A 188 -9.23 10.43 -7.64
N GLU A 189 -9.86 11.47 -7.08
CA GLU A 189 -10.28 12.66 -7.82
C GLU A 189 -9.10 13.40 -8.44
N ARG A 190 -8.05 13.69 -7.65
CA ARG A 190 -6.81 14.34 -8.14
C ARG A 190 -6.15 13.56 -9.28
N ALA A 191 -6.18 12.23 -9.21
CA ALA A 191 -5.59 11.36 -10.21
C ALA A 191 -6.52 11.05 -11.39
N GLY A 192 -7.80 11.45 -11.33
CA GLY A 192 -8.80 11.13 -12.36
C GLY A 192 -9.07 9.63 -12.49
N VAL A 193 -9.02 8.87 -11.37
CA VAL A 193 -9.23 7.42 -11.35
C VAL A 193 -10.46 7.05 -10.54
N THR A 194 -11.14 5.97 -10.94
CA THR A 194 -12.22 5.36 -10.17
C THR A 194 -11.72 4.05 -9.58
N VAL A 195 -11.72 3.94 -8.26
CA VAL A 195 -11.43 2.70 -7.55
C VAL A 195 -12.74 2.09 -7.11
N LYS A 196 -13.10 0.92 -7.67
CA LYS A 196 -14.30 0.18 -7.27
C LYS A 196 -14.17 -1.29 -7.66
N ALA A 197 -14.17 -2.17 -6.67
CA ALA A 197 -14.24 -3.61 -6.79
C ALA A 197 -15.47 -4.11 -6.01
N SER A 198 -16.04 -5.24 -6.43
CA SER A 198 -17.13 -5.84 -5.66
C SER A 198 -16.61 -6.43 -4.35
N ALA A 199 -17.45 -6.47 -3.31
CA ALA A 199 -17.08 -7.11 -2.05
C ALA A 199 -16.70 -8.58 -2.26
N GLU A 200 -17.39 -9.27 -3.18
CA GLU A 200 -17.11 -10.66 -3.55
C GLU A 200 -15.72 -10.80 -4.19
N ASP A 201 -15.33 -9.92 -5.12
CA ASP A 201 -14.02 -9.98 -5.77
C ASP A 201 -12.88 -9.70 -4.78
N VAL A 202 -13.09 -8.73 -3.87
CA VAL A 202 -12.13 -8.45 -2.80
C VAL A 202 -11.96 -9.67 -1.90
N GLN A 203 -13.06 -10.29 -1.48
CA GLN A 203 -13.03 -11.47 -0.63
C GLN A 203 -12.30 -12.65 -1.30
N LYS A 204 -12.63 -12.92 -2.57
CA LYS A 204 -11.94 -13.95 -3.37
C LYS A 204 -10.43 -13.68 -3.47
N MET A 205 -10.00 -12.42 -3.56
CA MET A 205 -8.56 -12.09 -3.59
C MET A 205 -7.88 -12.29 -2.25
N LEU A 206 -8.54 -11.97 -1.14
CA LEU A 206 -7.99 -12.20 0.20
C LEU A 206 -7.81 -13.71 0.50
N GLU A 207 -8.71 -14.55 0.01
CA GLU A 207 -8.63 -16.02 0.16
C GLU A 207 -7.53 -16.67 -0.71
N ARG A 208 -7.02 -15.96 -1.72
CA ARG A 208 -5.94 -16.45 -2.61
C ARG A 208 -4.52 -16.22 -2.06
N GLY A 209 -4.37 -15.41 -1.01
CA GLY A 209 -3.08 -15.00 -0.43
C GLY A 209 -2.71 -15.75 0.84
#